data_AF-A0A0B2QVB7-F1
#
_entry.id   AF-A0A0B2QVB7-F1
#
_cell.length_a   1.000
_cell.length_b   1.000
_cell.length_c   1.000
_cell.angle_alpha   90.00
_cell.angle_beta   90.00
_cell.angle_gamma   90.00
#
_symmetry.space_group_name_H-M   'P 1'
#
loop_
_entity.id
_entity.type
_entity.pdbx_description
1 polymer ?
#
loop_
_entity_poly.entity_id
_entity_poly.type
_entity_poly.pdbx_seq_one_letter_code
_entity_poly.pdbx_strand_id
1 'polypeptide(L)'
;RQKSRAKWLKEGDNNSAYFHKVINFRRNYNALQGILIDGVWVQQPEVVKREAVKFFLKRISEQNFFRPTLDGVHFPSLTQRQREDLITPFSDHELKEAVWSCGGDKCPGPDGFNFNFIKEF
;
A
#
# COMPACT_ATOMS: atom_id res chain seq x y z
N ARG A 1 23.84 19.12 -14.64
CA ARG A 1 23.29 18.62 -13.36
C ARG A 1 22.11 19.51 -12.97
N GLN A 2 20.88 18.98 -12.89
CA GLN A 2 19.65 19.76 -12.73
C GLN A 2 19.60 20.43 -11.34
N LYS A 3 19.73 21.76 -11.28
CA LYS A 3 19.88 22.53 -10.03
C LYS A 3 18.71 22.34 -9.04
N SER A 4 17.50 22.04 -9.53
CA SER A 4 16.31 21.83 -8.70
C SER A 4 16.40 20.59 -7.80
N ARG A 5 16.95 19.47 -8.30
CA ARG A 5 17.06 18.21 -7.53
C ARG A 5 18.15 18.28 -6.46
N ALA A 6 19.24 19.02 -6.71
CA ALA A 6 20.30 19.25 -5.72
C ALA A 6 19.81 20.08 -4.52
N LYS A 7 18.96 21.08 -4.78
CA LYS A 7 18.38 21.90 -3.72
C LYS A 7 17.37 21.10 -2.87
N TRP A 8 16.54 20.28 -3.50
CA TRP A 8 15.67 19.34 -2.78
C TRP A 8 16.45 18.35 -1.91
N LEU A 9 17.55 17.78 -2.39
CA LEU A 9 18.36 16.84 -1.60
C LEU A 9 18.97 17.50 -0.34
N LYS A 10 19.30 18.80 -0.43
CA LYS A 10 19.91 19.56 0.68
C LYS A 10 18.87 20.13 1.66
N GLU A 11 17.73 20.59 1.15
CA GLU A 11 16.78 21.41 1.90
C GLU A 11 15.40 20.76 2.06
N GLY A 12 15.15 19.61 1.42
CA GLY A 12 13.81 19.05 1.17
C GLY A 12 13.11 18.39 2.35
N ASP A 13 13.81 18.13 3.44
CA ASP A 13 13.21 17.68 4.72
C ASP A 13 13.58 18.60 5.89
N ASN A 14 14.35 19.65 5.60
CA ASN A 14 14.64 20.70 6.56
C ASN A 14 13.49 21.70 6.53
N ASN A 15 13.11 22.25 7.70
CA ASN A 15 12.07 23.27 7.84
C ASN A 15 12.50 24.64 7.26
N SER A 16 12.82 24.66 5.97
CA SER A 16 13.40 25.76 5.22
C SER A 16 12.34 26.51 4.43
N ALA A 17 12.62 27.77 4.09
CA ALA A 17 11.75 28.54 3.20
C ALA A 17 11.54 27.87 1.83
N TYR A 18 12.53 27.09 1.35
CA TYR A 18 12.40 26.31 0.12
C TYR A 18 11.41 25.16 0.29
N PHE A 19 11.51 24.40 1.38
CA PHE A 19 10.58 23.33 1.71
C PHE A 19 9.12 23.82 1.77
N HIS A 20 8.87 24.92 2.49
CA HIS A 20 7.54 25.51 2.55
C HIS A 20 7.03 26.00 1.18
N LYS A 21 7.89 26.59 0.34
CA LYS A 21 7.51 26.98 -1.03
C LYS A 21 7.11 25.78 -1.87
N VAL A 22 7.83 24.66 -1.77
CA VAL A 22 7.48 23.42 -2.48
C VAL A 22 6.16 22.84 -1.97
N ILE A 23 5.93 22.82 -0.65
CA ILE A 23 4.67 22.39 -0.06
C ILE A 23 3.51 23.27 -0.55
N ASN A 24 3.66 24.59 -0.48
CA ASN A 24 2.60 25.52 -0.90
C ASN A 24 2.30 25.40 -2.39
N PHE A 25 3.33 25.23 -3.23
CA PHE A 25 3.14 24.94 -4.65
C PHE A 25 2.34 23.65 -4.85
N ARG A 26 2.71 22.56 -4.17
CA ARG A 26 1.97 21.29 -4.24
C ARG A 26 0.54 21.42 -3.73
N ARG A 27 0.32 22.14 -2.63
CA ARG A 27 -1.02 22.41 -2.08
C ARG A 27 -1.89 23.17 -3.10
N ASN A 28 -1.35 24.22 -3.70
CA ASN A 28 -2.08 25.01 -4.70
C ASN A 28 -2.34 24.23 -5.98
N TYR A 29 -1.36 23.45 -6.45
CA TYR A 29 -1.48 22.62 -7.65
C TYR A 29 -2.51 21.49 -7.47
N ASN A 30 -2.54 20.88 -6.29
CA ASN A 30 -3.47 19.80 -5.96
C ASN A 30 -4.82 20.31 -5.42
N ALA A 31 -4.99 21.62 -5.25
CA ALA A 31 -6.24 22.17 -4.74
C ALA A 31 -7.33 22.06 -5.83
N LEU A 32 -8.41 21.36 -5.50
CA LEU A 32 -9.59 21.30 -6.35
C LEU A 32 -10.32 22.65 -6.29
N GLN A 33 -10.12 23.49 -7.31
CA GLN A 33 -10.70 24.84 -7.39
C GLN A 33 -12.19 24.85 -7.72
N GLY A 34 -12.71 23.74 -8.24
CA GLY A 34 -14.08 23.60 -8.70
C GLY A 34 -14.24 22.38 -9.60
N ILE A 35 -15.48 22.12 -9.99
CA ILE A 35 -15.85 21.05 -10.91
C ILE A 35 -16.89 21.56 -11.91
N LEU A 36 -16.96 20.91 -13.08
CA LEU A 36 -17.97 21.18 -14.09
C LEU A 36 -19.21 20.31 -13.80
N ILE A 37 -20.36 20.94 -13.58
CA ILE A 37 -21.64 20.27 -13.35
C ILE A 37 -22.61 20.77 -14.43
N ASP A 38 -23.11 19.88 -15.27
CA ASP A 38 -24.07 20.19 -16.35
C ASP A 38 -23.67 21.39 -17.22
N GLY A 39 -22.37 21.51 -17.53
CA GLY A 39 -21.80 22.58 -18.34
C GLY A 39 -21.50 23.89 -17.60
N VAL A 40 -21.77 23.97 -16.30
CA VAL A 40 -21.49 25.14 -15.45
C VAL A 40 -20.30 24.86 -14.54
N TRP A 41 -19.33 25.79 -14.51
CA TRP A 41 -18.20 25.71 -13.59
C TRP A 41 -18.64 26.12 -12.17
N VAL A 42 -18.52 25.21 -11.21
CA VAL A 42 -18.95 25.42 -9.82
C VAL A 42 -17.76 25.34 -8.89
N GLN A 43 -17.59 26.37 -8.06
CA GLN A 43 -16.49 26.49 -7.10
C GLN A 43 -16.96 26.47 -5.64
N GLN A 44 -18.27 26.47 -5.39
CA GLN A 44 -18.83 26.51 -4.04
C GLN A 44 -18.49 25.20 -3.30
N PRO A 45 -17.72 25.23 -2.20
CA PRO A 45 -17.16 24.01 -1.59
C PRO A 45 -18.20 22.95 -1.23
N GLU A 46 -19.35 23.37 -0.69
CA GLU A 46 -20.42 22.44 -0.29
C GLU A 46 -21.08 21.74 -1.49
N VAL A 47 -21.21 22.43 -2.62
CA VAL A 47 -21.75 21.85 -3.85
C VAL A 47 -20.73 20.90 -4.48
N VAL A 48 -19.47 21.31 -4.54
CA VAL A 48 -18.37 20.50 -5.06
C VAL A 48 -18.23 19.18 -4.29
N LYS A 49 -18.22 19.24 -2.95
CA LYS A 49 -18.17 18.05 -2.08
C LYS A 49 -19.35 17.11 -2.35
N ARG A 50 -20.58 17.66 -2.39
CA ARG A 50 -21.80 16.88 -2.57
C ARG A 50 -21.81 16.15 -3.92
N GLU A 51 -21.49 16.84 -5.01
CA GLU A 51 -21.46 16.21 -6.33
C GLU A 51 -20.30 15.21 -6.47
N ALA A 52 -19.13 15.46 -5.87
CA ALA A 52 -18.05 14.49 -5.82
C ALA A 52 -18.49 13.19 -5.12
N VAL A 53 -19.12 13.31 -3.94
CA VAL A 53 -19.66 12.16 -3.21
C VAL A 53 -20.70 11.42 -4.04
N LYS A 54 -21.67 12.13 -4.62
CA LYS A 54 -22.71 11.54 -5.47
C LYS A 54 -22.12 10.79 -6.67
N PHE A 55 -21.12 11.37 -7.33
CA PHE A 55 -20.45 10.76 -8.48
C PHE A 55 -19.79 9.44 -8.10
N PHE A 56 -18.99 9.43 -7.03
CA PHE A 56 -18.28 8.22 -6.59
C PHE A 56 -19.22 7.18 -5.99
N LEU A 57 -20.24 7.59 -5.23
CA LEU A 57 -21.28 6.68 -4.76
C LEU A 57 -21.94 5.98 -5.94
N LYS A 58 -22.44 6.72 -6.93
CA LYS A 58 -23.07 6.11 -8.12
C LYS A 58 -22.14 5.13 -8.84
N ARG A 59 -20.83 5.42 -8.90
CA ARG A 59 -19.85 4.61 -9.61
C ARG A 59 -19.39 3.37 -8.84
N ILE A 60 -19.29 3.47 -7.52
CA ILE A 60 -18.76 2.41 -6.65
C ILE A 60 -19.89 1.52 -6.13
N SER A 61 -21.10 2.06 -5.96
CA SER A 61 -22.26 1.28 -5.56
C SER A 61 -22.57 0.21 -6.61
N GLU A 62 -22.60 -1.03 -6.14
CA GLU A 62 -23.05 -2.17 -6.91
C GLU A 62 -24.53 -1.99 -7.25
N GLN A 63 -24.86 -2.06 -8.54
CA GLN A 63 -26.24 -1.96 -9.03
C GLN A 63 -26.96 -3.32 -9.00
N ASN A 64 -26.20 -4.41 -8.90
CA ASN A 64 -26.72 -5.77 -8.93
C ASN A 64 -26.95 -6.29 -7.50
N PHE A 65 -28.21 -6.32 -7.09
CA PHE A 65 -28.62 -6.92 -5.81
C PHE A 65 -28.66 -8.45 -5.83
N PHE A 66 -28.64 -9.06 -7.03
CA PHE A 66 -28.57 -10.51 -7.20
C PHE A 66 -27.11 -10.95 -7.34
N ARG A 67 -26.42 -11.05 -6.21
CA ARG A 67 -25.07 -11.61 -6.17
C ARG A 67 -25.18 -13.14 -6.15
N PRO A 68 -24.58 -13.86 -7.12
CA PRO A 68 -24.54 -15.31 -7.04
C PRO A 68 -23.86 -15.72 -5.75
N THR A 69 -24.50 -16.60 -5.00
CA THR A 69 -23.89 -17.23 -3.84
C THR A 69 -23.01 -18.38 -4.32
N LEU A 70 -22.05 -18.77 -3.49
CA LEU A 70 -21.23 -19.97 -3.73
C LEU A 70 -21.93 -21.22 -3.18
N ASP A 71 -23.25 -21.18 -3.06
CA ASP A 71 -24.05 -22.28 -2.53
C ASP A 71 -23.92 -23.50 -3.47
N GLY A 72 -23.61 -24.66 -2.89
CA GLY A 72 -23.37 -25.88 -3.65
C GLY A 72 -22.01 -25.96 -4.35
N VAL A 73 -21.15 -24.93 -4.25
CA VAL A 73 -19.77 -25.00 -4.74
C VAL A 73 -18.91 -25.74 -3.74
N HIS A 74 -18.40 -26.91 -4.13
CA HIS A 74 -17.42 -27.64 -3.35
C HIS A 74 -16.03 -27.05 -3.56
N PHE A 75 -15.51 -26.39 -2.53
CA PHE A 75 -14.13 -25.95 -2.49
C PHE A 75 -13.23 -27.08 -1.99
N PRO A 76 -12.04 -27.26 -2.61
CA PRO A 76 -10.99 -28.09 -2.03
C PRO A 76 -10.77 -27.66 -0.58
N SER A 77 -11.04 -28.57 0.34
CA SER A 77 -10.92 -28.32 1.77
C SER A 77 -9.80 -29.18 2.31
N LEU A 78 -9.06 -28.64 3.26
CA LEU A 78 -8.00 -29.39 3.92
C LEU A 78 -8.61 -30.59 4.63
N THR A 79 -8.01 -31.75 4.43
CA THR A 79 -8.32 -32.94 5.22
C THR A 79 -7.96 -32.70 6.69
N GLN A 80 -8.53 -33.51 7.59
CA GLN A 80 -8.20 -33.41 9.02
C GLN A 80 -6.69 -33.47 9.27
N ARG A 81 -6.01 -34.42 8.62
CA ARG A 81 -4.56 -34.56 8.69
C ARG A 81 -3.81 -33.31 8.22
N GLN A 82 -4.20 -32.73 7.08
CA GLN A 82 -3.57 -31.49 6.61
C GLN A 82 -3.76 -30.33 7.59
N ARG A 83 -4.90 -30.26 8.29
CA ARG A 83 -5.11 -29.24 9.33
C ARG A 83 -4.22 -29.46 10.54
N GLU A 84 -4.03 -30.72 10.94
CA GLU A 84 -3.14 -31.10 12.05
C GLU A 84 -1.67 -30.80 11.69
N ASP A 85 -1.25 -31.11 10.46
CA ASP A 85 0.10 -30.82 9.98
C ASP A 85 0.40 -29.30 10.02
N LEU A 86 -0.57 -28.44 9.66
CA LEU A 86 -0.41 -26.98 9.65
C LEU A 86 -0.21 -26.36 11.04
N ILE A 87 -0.64 -27.03 12.11
CA ILE A 87 -0.50 -26.55 13.50
C ILE A 87 0.62 -27.28 14.25
N THR A 88 1.34 -28.17 13.57
CA THR A 88 2.44 -28.93 14.17
C THR A 88 3.64 -28.00 14.41
N PRO A 89 4.30 -28.09 15.58
CA PRO A 89 5.52 -27.32 15.82
C PRO A 89 6.63 -27.66 14.81
N PHE A 90 7.36 -26.65 14.37
CA PHE A 90 8.53 -26.86 13.51
C PHE A 90 9.60 -27.68 14.23
N SER A 91 10.20 -28.62 13.50
CA SER A 91 11.37 -29.34 13.96
C SER A 91 12.65 -28.55 13.76
N ASP A 92 13.67 -28.83 14.59
CA ASP A 92 15.01 -28.24 14.41
C ASP A 92 15.58 -28.53 13.01
N HIS A 93 15.24 -29.68 12.43
CA HIS A 93 15.63 -30.05 11.08
C HIS A 93 15.01 -29.11 10.04
N GLU A 94 13.69 -28.90 10.07
CA GLU A 94 13.00 -27.99 9.15
C GLU A 94 13.52 -26.56 9.27
N LEU A 95 13.76 -26.09 10.50
CA LEU A 95 14.33 -24.77 10.75
C LEU A 95 15.72 -24.64 10.12
N LYS A 96 16.60 -25.63 10.33
CA LYS A 96 17.93 -25.64 9.70
C LYS A 96 17.84 -25.73 8.18
N GLU A 97 17.00 -26.58 7.63
CA GLU A 97 16.84 -26.70 6.18
C GLU A 97 16.38 -25.37 5.57
N ALA A 98 15.36 -24.74 6.15
CA ALA A 98 14.84 -23.45 5.71
C ALA A 98 15.92 -22.36 5.74
N VAL A 99 16.65 -22.22 6.85
CA VAL A 99 17.73 -21.24 6.99
C VAL A 99 18.86 -21.50 5.98
N TRP A 100 19.27 -22.75 5.79
CA TRP A 100 20.36 -23.08 4.87
C TRP A 100 19.97 -22.97 3.39
N SER A 101 18.68 -23.12 3.07
CA SER A 101 18.14 -22.89 1.72
C SER A 101 18.19 -21.41 1.28
N CYS A 102 18.24 -20.46 2.23
CA CYS A 102 18.32 -19.04 1.92
C CYS A 102 19.71 -18.65 1.36
N GLY A 103 19.76 -17.67 0.46
CA GLY A 103 21.03 -17.05 0.06
C GLY A 103 21.71 -16.36 1.25
N GLY A 104 23.01 -16.57 1.42
CA GLY A 104 23.76 -16.02 2.55
C GLY A 104 23.93 -14.49 2.54
N ASP A 105 23.96 -13.92 1.33
CA ASP A 105 24.18 -12.51 1.02
C ASP A 105 22.88 -11.67 0.97
N LYS A 106 21.76 -12.24 1.43
CA LYS A 106 20.49 -11.50 1.50
C LYS A 106 20.60 -10.32 2.47
N CYS A 107 19.85 -9.26 2.16
CA CYS A 107 19.85 -8.04 2.96
C CYS A 107 19.50 -8.35 4.42
N PRO A 108 20.20 -7.73 5.39
CA PRO A 108 19.95 -7.97 6.80
C PRO A 108 18.61 -7.39 7.24
N GLY A 109 18.09 -7.94 8.35
CA GLY A 109 16.94 -7.38 9.05
C GLY A 109 17.30 -6.11 9.84
N PRO A 110 16.34 -5.56 10.61
CA PRO A 110 16.59 -4.42 11.51
C PRO A 110 17.68 -4.67 12.56
N ASP A 111 18.00 -5.95 12.82
CA ASP A 111 19.06 -6.40 13.72
C ASP A 111 20.48 -6.34 13.09
N GLY A 112 20.56 -6.12 11.77
CA GLY A 112 21.83 -6.00 11.06
C GLY A 112 22.51 -7.32 10.69
N PHE A 113 21.91 -8.47 11.02
CA PHE A 113 22.48 -9.78 10.69
C PHE A 113 21.89 -10.36 9.40
N ASN A 114 22.73 -11.03 8.61
CA ASN A 114 22.32 -11.76 7.42
C ASN A 114 22.42 -13.27 7.64
N PHE A 115 21.97 -14.05 6.65
CA PHE A 115 21.97 -15.52 6.76
C PHE A 115 23.38 -16.13 6.84
N ASN A 116 24.44 -15.47 6.38
CA ASN A 116 25.81 -15.97 6.59
C ASN A 116 26.15 -16.02 8.08
N PHE A 117 25.85 -14.96 8.82
CA PHE A 117 26.07 -14.92 10.27
C PHE A 117 25.30 -16.03 10.99
N ILE A 118 24.02 -16.22 10.66
CA ILE A 118 23.15 -17.23 11.29
C ILE A 118 23.57 -18.67 10.94
N LYS A 119 24.21 -18.89 9.79
CA LYS A 119 24.70 -20.23 9.41
C LYS A 119 26.06 -20.57 10.02
N GLU A 120 26.81 -19.55 10.43
CA GLU A 120 28.16 -19.69 10.97
C GLU A 120 28.16 -19.91 12.50
N PHE A 121 27.17 -19.36 13.21
CA PHE A 121 27.03 -19.40 14.67
C PHE A 121 25.73 -20.09 15.11
#